data_AF-A0A1Q2CFD2-F1
#
_entry.id   AF-A0A1Q2CFD2-F1
#
_cell.length_a   1.000
_cell.length_b   1.000
_cell.length_c   1.000
_cell.angle_alpha   90.00
_cell.angle_beta   90.00
_cell.angle_gamma   90.00
#
_symmetry.space_group_name_H-M   'P 1'
#
loop_
_entity.id
_entity.type
_entity.pdbx_description
1 polymer ?
#
loop_
_entity_poly.entity_id
_entity_poly.type
_entity_poly.pdbx_seq_one_letter_code
_entity_poly.pdbx_strand_id
1 'polypeptide(L)'
;MPAVVGDTRHHLCATVEVSAGHEGVIMGFLNKLFGKADDNDNAPVAPFDSASVRSEVDELISALGALTDAMDTEDAPLSNPGWRGRLHDLREVRGDLRILTRRQDFTKDDLYEVLTCVRPLYRGEPPKDFAHLAPQNERVVSAIEDVHRAAGS
;
A
#
# COMPACT_ATOMS: atom_id res chain seq x y z
N MET A 1 -24.88 30.30 -44.60
CA MET A 1 -25.79 31.19 -43.85
C MET A 1 -27.20 30.62 -43.92
N PRO A 2 -28.00 30.63 -42.83
CA PRO A 2 -27.60 30.53 -41.40
C PRO A 2 -27.10 29.09 -41.15
N ALA A 3 -27.51 28.21 -40.19
CA ALA A 3 -27.97 28.24 -38.78
C ALA A 3 -27.40 26.93 -38.14
N VAL A 4 -27.08 26.74 -36.85
CA VAL A 4 -27.26 27.49 -35.58
C VAL A 4 -28.59 27.28 -34.81
N VAL A 5 -28.75 26.08 -34.24
CA VAL A 5 -29.36 25.75 -32.91
C VAL A 5 -28.70 24.43 -32.44
N GLY A 6 -28.33 24.17 -31.17
CA GLY A 6 -28.25 25.05 -29.99
C GLY A 6 -29.07 24.58 -28.77
N ASP A 7 -28.56 23.65 -27.95
CA ASP A 7 -28.95 23.50 -26.53
C ASP A 7 -27.77 22.93 -25.71
N THR A 8 -27.87 22.95 -24.37
CA THR A 8 -26.75 22.70 -23.44
C THR A 8 -27.25 22.14 -22.11
N ARG A 9 -26.99 20.85 -21.84
CA ARG A 9 -26.94 20.27 -20.50
C ARG A 9 -25.76 19.29 -20.45
N HIS A 10 -24.77 19.45 -19.57
CA HIS A 10 -24.79 19.41 -18.09
C HIS A 10 -25.10 18.04 -17.49
N HIS A 11 -24.11 17.56 -16.72
CA HIS A 11 -24.17 16.59 -15.62
C HIS A 11 -25.37 15.64 -15.52
N LEU A 12 -25.07 14.34 -15.60
CA LEU A 12 -25.50 13.40 -14.56
C LEU A 12 -24.28 12.62 -14.06
N CYS A 13 -23.65 13.15 -13.01
CA CYS A 13 -22.81 12.34 -12.15
C CYS A 13 -23.75 11.43 -11.34
N ALA A 14 -23.57 10.12 -11.41
CA ALA A 14 -24.41 9.17 -10.69
C ALA A 14 -23.99 9.11 -9.21
N THR A 15 -24.47 10.08 -8.43
CA THR A 15 -24.29 10.10 -6.97
C THR A 15 -24.93 8.87 -6.35
N VAL A 16 -24.12 7.96 -5.82
CA VAL A 16 -24.59 6.92 -4.89
C VAL A 16 -24.53 7.52 -3.49
N GLU A 17 -25.66 8.01 -3.00
CA GLU A 17 -25.80 8.38 -1.59
C GLU A 17 -25.79 7.14 -0.70
N VAL A 18 -24.85 7.09 0.24
CA VAL A 18 -24.93 6.25 1.44
C VAL A 18 -24.86 7.20 2.64
N SER A 19 -26.03 7.68 3.06
CA SER A 19 -26.12 8.65 4.16
C SER A 19 -25.92 8.00 5.53
N ALA A 20 -24.86 8.46 6.21
CA ALA A 20 -24.58 8.48 7.66
C ALA A 20 -25.21 7.41 8.58
N GLY A 21 -24.35 6.63 9.28
CA GLY A 21 -24.79 5.62 10.26
C GLY A 21 -23.91 5.37 11.50
N HIS A 22 -22.73 6.02 11.63
CA HIS A 22 -21.99 6.03 12.90
C HIS A 22 -20.96 7.17 12.98
N GLU A 23 -20.99 7.93 14.08
CA GLU A 23 -19.94 8.88 14.44
C GLU A 23 -18.82 8.20 15.26
N GLY A 24 -17.64 8.82 15.31
CA GLY A 24 -16.72 8.68 16.46
C GLY A 24 -15.74 7.50 16.52
N VAL A 25 -15.78 6.50 15.62
CA VAL A 25 -14.90 5.30 15.75
C VAL A 25 -13.53 5.45 15.07
N ILE A 26 -13.44 6.18 13.95
CA ILE A 26 -12.30 6.07 13.01
C ILE A 26 -10.96 6.60 13.59
N MET A 27 -10.97 7.64 14.44
CA MET A 27 -9.77 8.12 15.14
C MET A 27 -9.39 7.28 16.37
N GLY A 28 -10.29 6.44 16.88
CA GLY A 28 -10.07 5.72 18.14
C GLY A 28 -9.16 4.49 18.02
N PHE A 29 -9.10 3.86 16.85
CA PHE A 29 -8.45 2.54 16.72
C PHE A 29 -6.93 2.61 16.58
N LEU A 30 -6.39 3.65 15.93
CA LEU A 30 -4.94 3.87 15.83
C LEU A 30 -4.35 4.22 17.21
N ASN A 31 -4.92 5.20 17.91
CA ASN A 31 -4.40 5.61 19.23
C ASN A 31 -4.53 4.53 20.32
N LYS A 32 -5.34 3.48 20.13
CA LYS A 32 -5.57 2.44 21.15
C LYS A 32 -4.72 1.18 20.99
N LEU A 33 -4.07 0.98 19.83
CA LEU A 33 -3.01 -0.02 19.65
C LEU A 33 -1.60 0.59 19.83
N PHE A 34 -1.43 1.88 19.56
CA PHE A 34 -0.14 2.59 19.65
C PHE A 34 -0.07 3.53 20.87
N GLY A 35 -0.81 3.21 21.94
CA GLY A 35 -1.09 4.12 23.06
C GLY A 35 -0.95 3.51 24.46
N LYS A 36 0.15 2.83 24.77
CA LYS A 36 0.62 2.68 26.15
C LYS A 36 1.62 3.80 26.43
N ALA A 37 1.19 4.84 27.13
CA ALA A 37 2.13 5.78 27.71
C ALA A 37 2.91 5.08 28.84
N ASP A 38 4.23 5.13 28.78
CA ASP A 38 5.07 5.15 29.96
C ASP A 38 5.67 6.55 30.06
N ASP A 39 5.36 7.22 31.17
CA ASP A 39 5.74 8.59 31.46
C ASP A 39 7.10 8.60 32.18
N ASN A 40 8.18 8.35 31.42
CA ASN A 40 9.52 8.74 31.83
C ASN A 40 10.54 8.81 30.68
N ASP A 41 11.55 9.63 30.92
CA ASP A 41 12.85 9.77 30.26
C ASP A 41 12.92 10.33 28.82
N ASN A 42 13.85 11.27 28.70
CA ASN A 42 14.20 12.02 27.49
C ASN A 42 15.14 11.19 26.60
N ALA A 43 14.70 9.98 26.24
CA ALA A 43 15.48 9.01 25.50
C ALA A 43 15.85 9.55 24.11
N PRO A 44 17.15 9.58 23.72
CA PRO A 44 17.55 9.98 22.38
C PRO A 44 16.91 9.05 21.34
N VAL A 45 16.13 9.61 20.42
CA VAL A 45 15.65 8.88 19.23
C VAL A 45 16.88 8.42 18.45
N ALA A 46 17.02 7.11 18.26
CA ALA A 46 18.16 6.55 17.54
C ALA A 46 18.23 7.12 16.11
N PRO A 47 19.42 7.52 15.61
CA PRO A 47 19.56 7.95 14.23
C PRO A 47 19.24 6.78 13.30
N PHE A 48 18.42 7.02 12.29
CA PHE A 48 18.02 6.00 11.33
C PHE A 48 19.24 5.42 10.60
N ASP A 49 19.43 4.11 10.71
CA ASP A 49 20.41 3.37 9.94
C ASP A 49 19.75 2.74 8.70
N SER A 50 20.19 3.16 7.50
CA SER A 50 19.72 2.53 6.26
C SER A 50 20.24 1.11 6.07
N ALA A 51 21.24 0.65 6.82
CA ALA A 51 21.76 -0.71 6.71
C ALA A 51 20.89 -1.72 7.49
N SER A 52 20.45 -1.39 8.71
CA SER A 52 19.60 -2.27 9.54
C SER A 52 18.30 -2.70 8.84
N VAL A 53 17.65 -1.80 8.10
CA VAL A 53 16.36 -2.06 7.44
C VAL A 53 16.45 -2.86 6.13
N ARG A 54 17.63 -3.01 5.52
CA ARG A 54 17.75 -3.54 4.15
C ARG A 54 17.25 -4.97 4.00
N SER A 55 17.48 -5.83 5.00
CA SER A 55 17.00 -7.22 4.98
C SER A 55 15.48 -7.29 4.84
N GLU A 56 14.75 -6.45 5.59
CA GLU A 56 13.29 -6.42 5.56
C GLU A 56 12.76 -5.80 4.25
N VAL A 57 13.45 -4.79 3.70
CA VAL A 57 13.09 -4.20 2.41
C VAL A 57 13.34 -5.17 1.25
N ASP A 58 14.43 -5.94 1.28
CA ASP A 58 14.70 -6.98 0.28
C ASP A 58 13.70 -8.16 0.38
N GLU A 59 13.25 -8.51 1.59
CA GLU A 59 12.14 -9.46 1.77
C GLU A 59 10.79 -8.88 1.29
N LEU A 60 10.52 -7.59 1.48
CA LEU A 60 9.34 -6.93 0.89
C LEU A 60 9.40 -6.93 -0.65
N ILE A 61 10.58 -6.68 -1.24
CA ILE A 61 10.82 -6.81 -2.69
C ILE A 61 10.59 -8.25 -3.18
N SER A 62 10.96 -9.24 -2.37
CA SER A 62 10.77 -10.68 -2.61
C SER A 62 9.30 -11.07 -2.57
N ALA A 63 8.58 -10.65 -1.51
CA ALA A 63 7.15 -10.89 -1.31
C ALA A 63 6.30 -10.23 -2.40
N LEU A 64 6.59 -8.96 -2.73
CA LEU A 64 5.94 -8.25 -3.85
C LEU A 64 6.19 -8.97 -5.17
N GLY A 65 7.38 -9.55 -5.37
CA GLY A 65 7.65 -10.37 -6.53
C GLY A 65 6.75 -11.60 -6.61
N ALA A 66 6.77 -12.43 -5.57
CA ALA A 66 5.92 -13.63 -5.51
C ALA A 66 4.43 -13.33 -5.71
N LEU A 67 3.94 -12.19 -5.20
CA LEU A 67 2.57 -11.72 -5.45
C LEU A 67 2.35 -11.30 -6.92
N THR A 68 3.23 -10.48 -7.51
CA THR A 68 3.10 -10.04 -8.91
C THR A 68 3.29 -11.15 -9.93
N ASP A 69 3.92 -12.25 -9.54
CA ASP A 69 4.16 -13.39 -10.39
C ASP A 69 2.97 -14.39 -10.27
N ALA A 70 2.41 -14.56 -9.07
CA ALA A 70 1.14 -15.28 -8.86
C ALA A 70 -0.09 -14.56 -9.47
N MET A 71 -0.01 -13.25 -9.72
CA MET A 71 -1.03 -12.46 -10.42
C MET A 71 -0.94 -12.46 -11.95
N ASP A 72 0.11 -13.04 -12.54
CA ASP A 72 0.38 -12.99 -14.00
C ASP A 72 0.45 -14.40 -14.59
N THR A 73 -0.59 -15.18 -14.29
CA THR A 73 -0.84 -16.54 -14.79
C THR A 73 -1.52 -16.54 -16.16
N GLU A 74 -1.54 -17.68 -16.85
CA GLU A 74 -2.20 -17.82 -18.16
C GLU A 74 -3.72 -17.55 -18.09
N ASP A 75 -4.36 -17.89 -16.98
CA ASP A 75 -5.77 -17.62 -16.68
C ASP A 75 -6.02 -16.21 -16.08
N ALA A 76 -4.99 -15.37 -15.95
CA ALA A 76 -5.14 -14.06 -15.32
C ALA A 76 -6.15 -13.18 -16.08
N PRO A 77 -7.02 -12.42 -15.39
CA PRO A 77 -8.05 -11.59 -16.01
C PRO A 77 -7.45 -10.31 -16.62
N LEU A 78 -6.51 -10.42 -17.56
CA LEU A 78 -5.82 -9.31 -18.21
C LEU A 78 -6.78 -8.42 -19.05
N SER A 79 -7.98 -8.91 -19.37
CA SER A 79 -9.05 -8.07 -19.93
C SER A 79 -9.57 -7.03 -18.91
N ASN A 80 -9.51 -7.31 -17.61
CA ASN A 80 -9.90 -6.40 -16.53
C ASN A 80 -8.86 -5.27 -16.37
N PRO A 81 -9.22 -4.00 -16.63
CA PRO A 81 -8.29 -2.88 -16.49
C PRO A 81 -7.86 -2.64 -15.03
N GLY A 82 -8.70 -2.97 -14.05
CA GLY A 82 -8.36 -2.86 -12.63
C GLY A 82 -7.31 -3.88 -12.18
N TRP A 83 -7.33 -5.09 -12.75
CA TRP A 83 -6.29 -6.10 -12.51
C TRP A 83 -4.95 -5.64 -13.08
N ARG A 84 -4.93 -5.22 -14.36
CA ARG A 84 -3.72 -4.69 -15.00
C ARG A 84 -3.16 -3.46 -14.30
N GLY A 85 -4.03 -2.55 -13.84
CA GLY A 85 -3.64 -1.42 -13.00
C GLY A 85 -2.92 -1.89 -11.74
N ARG A 86 -3.57 -2.70 -10.90
CA ARG A 86 -2.96 -3.18 -9.65
C ARG A 86 -1.67 -3.98 -9.86
N LEU A 87 -1.60 -4.80 -10.91
CA LEU A 87 -0.39 -5.53 -11.28
C LEU A 87 0.74 -4.59 -11.71
N HIS A 88 0.42 -3.46 -12.36
CA HIS A 88 1.38 -2.40 -12.68
C HIS A 88 1.85 -1.67 -11.41
N ASP A 89 0.93 -1.20 -10.56
CA ASP A 89 1.21 -0.51 -9.29
C ASP A 89 2.23 -1.31 -8.43
N LEU A 90 1.97 -2.62 -8.27
CA LEU A 90 2.80 -3.53 -7.47
C LEU A 90 4.17 -3.80 -8.11
N ARG A 91 4.27 -3.75 -9.45
CA ARG A 91 5.54 -3.92 -10.18
C ARG A 91 6.39 -2.65 -10.16
N GLU A 92 5.75 -1.47 -10.16
CA GLU A 92 6.37 -0.15 -10.07
C GLU A 92 7.01 0.06 -8.69
N VAL A 93 6.24 -0.06 -7.60
CA VAL A 93 6.78 0.12 -6.23
C VAL A 93 7.85 -0.92 -5.87
N ARG A 94 7.75 -2.15 -6.40
CA ARG A 94 8.83 -3.16 -6.30
C ARG A 94 10.10 -2.72 -7.04
N GLY A 95 9.97 -1.94 -8.11
CA GLY A 95 11.08 -1.28 -8.80
C GLY A 95 11.69 -0.15 -7.97
N ASP A 96 10.87 0.70 -7.38
CA ASP A 96 11.33 1.84 -6.58
C ASP A 96 12.06 1.40 -5.31
N LEU A 97 11.55 0.39 -4.60
CA LEU A 97 12.25 -0.22 -3.46
C LEU A 97 13.61 -0.79 -3.88
N ARG A 98 13.72 -1.40 -5.08
CA ARG A 98 15.01 -1.87 -5.63
C ARG A 98 15.95 -0.75 -6.05
N ILE A 99 15.44 0.45 -6.38
CA ILE A 99 16.26 1.63 -6.64
C ILE A 99 16.76 2.19 -5.30
N LEU A 100 15.90 2.23 -4.28
CA LEU A 100 16.21 2.65 -2.91
C LEU A 100 17.32 1.77 -2.29
N THR A 101 17.18 0.44 -2.29
CA THR A 101 18.18 -0.47 -1.68
C THR A 101 19.51 -0.53 -2.45
N ARG A 102 19.58 -0.02 -3.68
CA ARG A 102 20.82 0.14 -4.45
C ARG A 102 21.63 1.39 -4.10
N ARG A 103 21.03 2.36 -3.39
CA ARG A 103 21.76 3.54 -2.92
C ARG A 103 22.71 3.15 -1.78
N GLN A 104 23.87 3.82 -1.69
CA GLN A 104 24.78 3.65 -0.57
C GLN A 104 24.08 3.97 0.75
N ASP A 105 23.29 5.03 0.76
CA ASP A 105 22.48 5.52 1.87
C ASP A 105 21.11 6.04 1.38
N PHE A 106 20.14 6.03 2.29
CA PHE A 106 18.83 6.67 2.12
C PHE A 106 18.28 7.12 3.46
N THR A 107 17.36 8.11 3.45
CA THR A 107 16.75 8.62 4.69
C THR A 107 15.52 7.81 5.10
N LYS A 108 15.06 8.02 6.33
CA LYS A 108 13.79 7.44 6.82
C LYS A 108 12.58 7.97 6.05
N ASP A 109 12.65 9.20 5.55
CA ASP A 109 11.60 9.81 4.74
C ASP A 109 11.60 9.23 3.32
N ASP A 110 12.78 9.03 2.71
CA ASP A 110 12.95 8.33 1.42
C ASP A 110 12.31 6.92 1.46
N LEU A 111 12.44 6.23 2.60
CA LEU A 111 11.84 4.91 2.82
C LEU A 111 10.32 5.00 2.91
N TYR A 112 9.75 5.95 3.65
CA TYR A 112 8.30 6.06 3.80
C TYR A 112 7.60 6.65 2.57
N GLU A 113 8.27 7.48 1.77
CA GLU A 113 7.77 7.93 0.47
C GLU A 113 7.46 6.72 -0.43
N VAL A 114 8.39 5.76 -0.54
CA VAL A 114 8.15 4.53 -1.31
C VAL A 114 7.22 3.55 -0.58
N LEU A 115 7.37 3.36 0.73
CA LEU A 115 6.59 2.37 1.49
C LEU A 115 5.09 2.70 1.54
N THR A 116 4.71 3.98 1.54
CA THR A 116 3.30 4.39 1.51
C THR A 116 2.60 4.10 0.17
N CYS A 117 3.36 3.91 -0.92
CA CYS A 117 2.86 3.43 -2.21
C CYS A 117 2.60 1.91 -2.24
N VAL A 118 3.05 1.14 -1.24
CA VAL A 118 2.86 -0.31 -1.20
C VAL A 118 1.43 -0.66 -0.76
N ARG A 119 0.60 -1.10 -1.72
CA ARG A 119 -0.83 -1.37 -1.52
C ARG A 119 -1.19 -2.85 -1.76
N PRO A 120 -1.21 -3.69 -0.69
CA PRO A 120 -1.75 -5.06 -0.75
C PRO A 120 -3.12 -5.13 -1.42
N LEU A 121 -3.47 -6.29 -1.98
CA LEU A 121 -4.76 -6.50 -2.66
C LEU A 121 -5.94 -6.29 -1.70
N TYR A 122 -5.79 -6.79 -0.48
CA TYR A 122 -6.71 -6.61 0.65
C TYR A 122 -5.93 -6.71 1.98
N ARG A 123 -6.60 -6.40 3.09
CA ARG A 123 -6.13 -6.66 4.46
C ARG A 123 -7.30 -7.29 5.25
N GLY A 124 -7.01 -8.28 6.10
CA GLY A 124 -8.04 -9.11 6.73
C GLY A 124 -8.47 -10.28 5.83
N GLU A 125 -9.74 -10.69 5.92
CA GLU A 125 -10.28 -11.84 5.20
C GLU A 125 -10.16 -11.71 3.66
N PRO A 126 -9.67 -12.72 2.92
CA PRO A 126 -9.65 -12.70 1.46
C PRO A 126 -11.07 -12.65 0.87
N PRO A 127 -11.35 -11.70 -0.06
CA PRO A 127 -12.52 -11.85 -0.92
C PRO A 127 -12.34 -13.10 -1.80
N LYS A 128 -13.40 -13.88 -1.96
CA LYS A 128 -13.40 -15.24 -2.55
C LYS A 128 -12.49 -15.40 -3.78
N ASP A 129 -12.56 -14.45 -4.72
CA ASP A 129 -11.87 -14.53 -6.00
C ASP A 129 -10.34 -14.35 -5.87
N PHE A 130 -9.86 -13.76 -4.77
CA PHE A 130 -8.44 -13.57 -4.44
C PHE A 130 -7.90 -14.60 -3.44
N ALA A 131 -8.72 -15.54 -2.94
CA ALA A 131 -8.31 -16.50 -1.90
C ALA A 131 -7.11 -17.38 -2.31
N HIS A 132 -6.88 -17.57 -3.61
CA HIS A 132 -5.73 -18.30 -4.16
C HIS A 132 -4.40 -17.51 -4.06
N LEU A 133 -4.45 -16.20 -3.83
CA LEU A 133 -3.28 -15.31 -3.63
C LEU A 133 -3.00 -15.02 -2.14
N ALA A 134 -3.75 -15.65 -1.22
CA ALA A 134 -3.71 -15.28 0.19
C ALA A 134 -2.32 -15.42 0.83
N PRO A 135 -1.57 -16.54 0.64
CA PRO A 135 -0.22 -16.67 1.20
C PRO A 135 0.75 -15.58 0.71
N GLN A 136 0.63 -15.15 -0.54
CA GLN A 136 1.47 -14.10 -1.12
C GLN A 136 1.07 -12.70 -0.62
N ASN A 137 -0.24 -12.42 -0.50
CA ASN A 137 -0.73 -11.14 0.02
C ASN A 137 -0.42 -10.98 1.53
N GLU A 138 -0.57 -12.04 2.31
CA GLU A 138 -0.20 -12.09 3.73
C GLU A 138 1.30 -11.88 3.94
N ARG A 139 2.15 -12.50 3.11
CA ARG A 139 3.61 -12.29 3.15
C ARG A 139 3.99 -10.83 2.85
N VAL A 140 3.32 -10.17 1.89
CA VAL A 140 3.50 -8.73 1.64
C VAL A 140 3.05 -7.88 2.84
N VAL A 141 1.95 -8.25 3.52
CA VAL A 141 1.49 -7.55 4.72
C VAL A 141 2.51 -7.69 5.88
N SER A 142 3.03 -8.89 6.14
CA SER A 142 4.09 -9.09 7.14
C SER A 142 5.31 -8.24 6.82
N ALA A 143 5.85 -8.35 5.61
CA ALA A 143 7.08 -7.64 5.24
C ALA A 143 6.95 -6.10 5.34
N ILE A 144 5.76 -5.52 5.13
CA ILE A 144 5.49 -4.10 5.42
C ILE A 144 5.61 -3.81 6.94
N GLU A 145 5.04 -4.67 7.79
CA GLU A 145 5.08 -4.54 9.25
C GLU A 145 6.49 -4.79 9.83
N ASP A 146 7.25 -5.70 9.22
CA ASP A 146 8.65 -5.99 9.55
C ASP A 146 9.56 -4.80 9.16
N VAL A 147 9.40 -4.21 7.97
CA VAL A 147 10.06 -2.94 7.57
C VAL A 147 9.69 -1.79 8.52
N HIS A 148 8.40 -1.63 8.88
CA HIS A 148 7.98 -0.60 9.84
C HIS A 148 8.63 -0.80 11.22
N ARG A 149 8.82 -2.05 11.66
CA ARG A 149 9.45 -2.39 12.94
C ARG A 149 10.95 -2.05 12.91
N ALA A 150 11.67 -2.50 11.88
CA ALA A 150 13.12 -2.24 11.73
C ALA A 150 13.43 -0.75 11.51
N ALA A 151 12.55 0.00 10.83
CA ALA A 151 12.69 1.46 10.70
C ALA A 151 12.32 2.22 11.98
N GLY A 152 11.66 1.57 12.95
CA GLY A 152 11.19 2.14 14.21
C GLY A 152 12.09 1.87 15.43
N SER A 153 12.99 0.88 15.33
CA SER A 153 13.98 0.48 16.34
C SER A 153 15.30 1.24 16.23
#